data_AF-A0AAV4BF73-F1
#
_entry.id   AF-A0AAV4BF73-F1
#
_cell.length_a   1.000
_cell.length_b   1.000
_cell.length_c   1.000
_cell.angle_alpha   90.00
_cell.angle_beta   90.00
_cell.angle_gamma   90.00
#
_symmetry.space_group_name_H-M   'P 1'
#
loop_
_entity.id
_entity.type
_entity.pdbx_description
1 polymer ?
#
loop_
_entity_poly.entity_id
_entity_poly.type
_entity_poly.pdbx_seq_one_letter_code
_entity_poly.pdbx_strand_id
1 'polypeptide(L)'
;MSELDLYTRYLDLGVKLGRSGEELATWVENKVRQDIERNDRQMERERKREEMELQKQERVMQSQREERESERQLELRRMELEAQKSLNVTPGTPTPHSNYTKPKLPPITEFSQVDLYLERFENYAKSMKWQPADYASCLANLLQGEALSVFLSLGP
;
A
#
# COMPACT_ATOMS: atom_id res chain seq x y z
N MET A 1 38.01 23.92 -29.34
CA MET A 1 38.95 24.14 -30.48
C MET A 1 38.54 25.46 -31.09
N SER A 2 39.45 26.43 -31.21
CA SER A 2 39.11 27.75 -31.75
C SER A 2 38.87 27.62 -33.26
N GLU A 3 38.02 28.48 -33.82
CA GLU A 3 37.84 28.59 -35.28
C GLU A 3 39.17 28.85 -35.99
N LEU A 4 40.06 29.62 -35.35
CA LEU A 4 41.41 29.90 -35.83
C LEU A 4 42.29 28.64 -35.90
N ASP A 5 42.12 27.71 -34.96
CA ASP A 5 42.86 26.43 -34.94
C ASP A 5 42.40 25.52 -36.09
N LEU A 6 41.08 25.49 -36.35
CA LEU A 6 40.51 24.76 -37.48
C LEU A 6 41.00 25.33 -38.81
N TYR A 7 41.02 26.65 -38.94
CA TYR A 7 41.55 27.34 -40.12
C TYR A 7 43.01 26.97 -40.37
N THR A 8 43.85 27.05 -39.33
CA THR A 8 45.28 26.75 -39.43
C THR A 8 45.51 25.28 -39.81
N ARG A 9 44.77 24.36 -39.18
CA ARG A 9 44.82 22.92 -39.49
C ARG A 9 44.43 22.63 -40.93
N TYR A 10 43.35 23.24 -41.43
CA TYR A 10 42.90 23.03 -42.80
C TYR A 10 43.81 23.75 -43.81
N LEU A 11 44.36 24.92 -43.50
CA LEU A 11 45.37 25.56 -44.34
C LEU A 11 46.58 24.64 -44.55
N ASP A 12 47.16 24.10 -43.48
CA ASP A 12 48.29 23.16 -43.57
C ASP A 12 47.95 21.90 -44.37
N LEU A 13 46.74 21.37 -44.17
CA LEU A 13 46.30 20.17 -44.90
C LEU A 13 46.08 20.46 -46.38
N GLY A 14 45.51 21.61 -46.72
CA GLY A 14 45.27 22.01 -48.10
C GLY A 14 46.56 22.28 -48.87
N VAL A 15 47.56 22.89 -48.23
CA VAL A 15 48.92 23.06 -48.81
C VAL A 15 49.58 21.71 -49.06
N LYS A 16 49.50 20.76 -48.11
CA LYS A 16 50.02 19.40 -48.28
C LYS A 16 49.32 18.61 -49.39
N LEU A 17 48.05 18.93 -49.67
CA LEU A 17 47.28 18.36 -50.77
C LEU A 17 47.56 19.03 -52.13
N GLY A 18 48.49 19.99 -52.17
CA GLY A 18 48.90 20.68 -53.40
C GLY A 18 47.93 21.79 -53.84
N ARG A 19 46.97 22.19 -52.99
CA ARG A 19 46.09 23.33 -53.29
C ARG A 19 46.80 24.64 -52.94
N SER A 20 46.61 25.66 -53.78
CA SER A 20 47.18 26.99 -53.56
C SER A 20 46.21 28.09 -53.98
N GLY A 21 46.46 29.31 -53.51
CA GLY A 21 45.66 30.48 -53.88
C GLY A 21 44.18 30.38 -53.51
N GLU A 22 43.32 30.75 -54.44
CA GLU A 22 41.86 30.87 -54.24
C GLU A 22 41.17 29.50 -54.02
N GLU A 23 41.69 28.44 -54.65
CA GLU A 23 41.20 27.07 -54.43
C GLU A 23 41.48 26.56 -53.01
N LEU A 24 42.61 26.97 -52.42
CA LEU A 24 42.93 26.64 -51.03
C LEU A 24 41.99 27.37 -50.08
N ALA A 25 41.78 28.67 -50.27
CA ALA A 25 40.93 29.50 -49.41
C ALA A 25 39.49 28.97 -49.37
N THR A 26 38.88 28.75 -50.54
CA THR A 26 37.51 28.22 -50.67
C THR A 26 37.36 26.81 -50.10
N TRP A 27 38.38 25.97 -50.22
CA TRP A 27 38.36 24.63 -49.64
C TRP A 27 38.45 24.66 -48.11
N VAL A 28 39.33 25.50 -47.55
CA VAL A 28 39.46 25.68 -46.10
C VAL A 28 38.17 26.22 -45.49
N GLU A 29 37.58 27.26 -46.08
CA GLU A 29 36.28 27.80 -45.64
C GLU A 29 35.19 26.74 -45.60
N ASN A 30 35.09 25.93 -46.66
CA ASN A 30 34.13 24.84 -46.72
C ASN A 30 34.37 23.78 -45.63
N LYS A 31 35.62 23.48 -45.31
CA LYS A 31 35.96 22.48 -44.29
C LYS A 31 35.73 22.98 -42.88
N VAL A 32 36.12 24.21 -42.58
CA VAL A 32 35.86 24.85 -41.29
C VAL A 32 34.36 24.92 -41.03
N ARG A 33 33.59 25.38 -42.02
CA ARG A 33 32.11 25.41 -41.94
C ARG A 33 31.49 24.02 -41.71
N GLN A 34 31.96 22.99 -42.42
CA GLN A 34 31.48 21.62 -42.21
C GLN A 34 31.77 21.09 -40.80
N ASP A 35 32.93 21.39 -40.25
CA ASP A 35 33.30 20.95 -38.90
C ASP A 35 32.52 21.69 -37.82
N ILE A 36 32.33 23.00 -37.96
CA ILE A 36 31.48 23.79 -37.05
C ILE A 36 30.06 23.25 -37.07
N GLU A 37 29.46 23.04 -38.25
CA GLU A 37 28.10 22.52 -38.36
C GLU A 37 27.97 21.10 -37.76
N ARG A 38 28.98 20.24 -37.92
CA ARG A 38 29.01 18.92 -37.27
C ARG A 38 29.09 19.03 -35.76
N ASN A 39 29.93 19.93 -35.26
CA ASN A 39 30.09 20.16 -33.84
C ASN A 39 28.81 20.71 -33.22
N ASP A 40 28.17 21.69 -33.85
CA ASP A 40 26.90 22.27 -33.39
C ASP A 40 25.79 21.22 -33.35
N ARG A 41 25.70 20.36 -34.38
CA ARG A 41 24.74 19.24 -34.38
C ARG A 41 25.03 18.23 -33.26
N GLN A 42 26.28 18.04 -32.87
CA GLN A 42 26.64 17.15 -31.78
C GLN A 42 26.30 17.77 -30.42
N MET A 43 26.65 19.04 -30.22
CA MET A 43 26.32 19.82 -29.03
C MET A 43 24.81 19.89 -28.80
N GLU A 44 24.02 20.09 -29.86
CA GLU A 44 22.56 20.09 -29.78
C GLU A 44 22.00 18.73 -29.34
N ARG A 45 22.59 17.63 -29.82
CA ARG A 45 22.20 16.28 -29.38
C ARG A 45 22.55 16.02 -27.93
N GLU A 46 23.73 16.47 -27.48
CA GLU A 46 24.14 16.35 -26.08
C GLU A 46 23.24 17.18 -25.18
N ARG A 47 22.98 18.44 -25.52
CA ARG A 47 22.03 19.30 -24.79
C ARG A 47 20.65 18.66 -24.68
N LYS A 48 20.11 18.11 -25.78
CA LYS A 48 18.81 17.40 -25.74
C LYS A 48 18.84 16.16 -24.87
N ARG A 49 19.96 15.42 -24.85
CA ARG A 49 20.11 14.25 -23.98
C ARG A 49 20.15 14.67 -22.52
N GLU A 50 20.94 15.68 -22.18
CA GLU A 50 21.02 16.24 -20.83
C GLU A 50 19.67 16.77 -20.35
N GLU A 51 18.93 17.49 -21.21
CA GLU A 51 17.59 17.99 -20.89
C GLU A 51 16.58 16.87 -20.65
N MET A 52 16.59 15.82 -21.50
CA MET A 52 15.74 14.65 -21.28
C MET A 52 16.12 13.88 -20.00
N GLU A 53 17.40 13.80 -19.69
CA GLU A 53 17.87 13.12 -18.48
C GLU A 53 17.50 13.90 -17.21
N LEU A 54 17.61 15.23 -17.24
CA LEU A 54 17.14 16.09 -16.17
C LEU A 54 15.62 15.97 -15.99
N GLN A 55 14.84 16.02 -17.07
CA GLN A 55 13.39 15.83 -17.01
C GLN A 55 13.02 14.45 -16.46
N LYS A 56 13.76 13.40 -16.81
CA LYS A 56 13.56 12.05 -16.27
C LYS A 56 13.87 12.01 -14.78
N GLN A 57 14.96 12.63 -14.32
CA GLN A 57 15.29 12.72 -12.90
C GLN A 57 14.22 13.49 -12.11
N GLU A 58 13.72 14.60 -12.63
CA GLU A 58 12.64 15.36 -11.98
C GLU A 58 11.37 14.52 -11.84
N ARG A 59 10.95 13.80 -12.91
CA ARG A 59 9.78 12.92 -12.84
C ARG A 59 9.95 11.80 -11.81
N VAL A 60 11.14 11.19 -11.73
CA VAL A 60 11.43 10.16 -10.72
C VAL A 60 11.38 10.75 -9.32
N MET A 61 11.96 11.93 -9.10
CA MET A 61 11.93 12.60 -7.80
C MET A 61 10.50 12.97 -7.39
N GLN A 62 9.69 13.46 -8.34
CA GLN A 62 8.29 13.78 -8.10
C GLN A 62 7.49 12.53 -7.75
N SER A 63 7.62 11.45 -8.53
CA SER A 63 6.95 10.18 -8.26
C SER A 63 7.31 9.62 -6.88
N GLN A 64 8.59 9.68 -6.48
CA GLN A 64 9.01 9.25 -5.14
C GLN A 64 8.47 10.14 -4.01
N ARG A 65 8.22 11.42 -4.27
CA ARG A 65 7.60 12.32 -3.29
C ARG A 65 6.13 12.00 -3.13
N GLU A 66 5.42 11.81 -4.24
CA GLU A 66 4.00 11.44 -4.27
C GLU A 66 3.77 10.07 -3.60
N GLU A 67 4.61 9.08 -3.88
CA GLU A 67 4.52 7.75 -3.25
C GLU A 67 4.72 7.85 -1.73
N ARG A 68 5.78 8.54 -1.27
CA ARG A 68 6.01 8.76 0.17
C ARG A 68 4.88 9.53 0.84
N GLU A 69 4.25 10.47 0.13
CA GLU A 69 3.10 11.20 0.67
C GLU A 69 1.86 10.31 0.77
N SER A 70 1.61 9.49 -0.25
CA SER A 70 0.53 8.50 -0.26
C SER A 70 0.69 7.47 0.87
N GLU A 71 1.90 6.96 1.07
CA GLU A 71 2.21 6.05 2.18
C GLU A 71 1.95 6.69 3.54
N ARG A 72 2.41 7.94 3.76
CA ARG A 72 2.13 8.68 5.00
C ARG A 72 0.63 8.88 5.22
N GLN A 73 -0.14 9.22 4.18
CA GLN A 73 -1.59 9.37 4.28
C GLN A 73 -2.28 8.05 4.61
N LEU A 74 -1.83 6.94 4.02
CA LEU A 74 -2.37 5.62 4.30
C LEU A 74 -2.08 5.19 5.74
N GLU A 75 -0.87 5.46 6.23
CA GLU A 75 -0.47 5.19 7.61
C GLU A 75 -1.29 6.02 8.61
N LEU A 76 -1.46 7.33 8.37
CA LEU A 76 -2.32 8.19 9.19
C LEU A 76 -3.76 7.67 9.22
N ARG A 77 -4.32 7.30 8.06
CA ARG A 77 -5.69 6.75 7.98
C ARG A 77 -5.82 5.41 8.71
N ARG A 78 -4.79 4.56 8.66
CA ARG A 78 -4.76 3.31 9.45
C ARG A 78 -4.77 3.60 10.94
N MET A 79 -3.94 4.55 11.39
CA MET A 79 -3.88 4.95 12.79
C MET A 79 -5.20 5.57 13.27
N GLU A 80 -5.85 6.40 12.45
CA GLU A 80 -7.18 6.95 12.74
C GLU A 80 -8.24 5.86 12.86
N LEU A 81 -8.25 4.88 11.95
CA LEU A 81 -9.16 3.73 12.02
C LEU A 81 -8.90 2.85 13.25
N GLU A 82 -7.65 2.66 13.64
CA GLU A 82 -7.27 1.91 14.84
C GLU A 82 -7.67 2.66 16.11
N ALA A 83 -7.46 3.98 16.16
CA ALA A 83 -7.94 4.84 17.22
C ALA A 83 -9.48 4.87 17.32
N GLN A 84 -10.18 4.89 16.18
CA GLN A 84 -11.64 4.83 16.17
C GLN A 84 -12.14 3.45 16.62
N LYS A 85 -11.45 2.36 16.27
CA LYS A 85 -11.77 1.01 16.79
C LYS A 85 -11.56 0.93 18.30
N SER A 86 -10.50 1.53 18.84
CA SER A 86 -10.26 1.53 20.28
C SER A 86 -11.24 2.41 21.05
N LEU A 87 -11.66 3.55 20.47
CA LEU A 87 -12.70 4.43 21.04
C LEU A 87 -14.12 3.85 20.92
N ASN A 88 -14.41 3.10 19.86
CA ASN A 88 -15.67 2.35 19.70
C ASN A 88 -15.71 1.04 20.50
N VAL A 89 -14.68 0.73 21.31
CA VAL A 89 -14.85 -0.17 22.46
C VAL A 89 -15.62 0.60 23.53
N THR A 90 -16.90 0.83 23.26
CA THR A 90 -17.86 1.23 24.29
C THR A 90 -17.94 0.07 25.27
N PRO A 91 -17.71 0.26 26.58
CA PRO A 91 -18.01 -0.76 27.57
C PRO A 91 -19.54 -0.91 27.64
N GLY A 92 -20.13 -1.73 26.76
CA GLY A 92 -21.58 -1.93 26.76
C GLY A 92 -22.22 -2.54 25.53
N THR A 93 -21.53 -2.69 24.40
CA THR A 93 -22.08 -3.42 23.24
C THR A 93 -21.57 -4.85 23.21
N PRO A 94 -22.42 -5.87 23.42
CA PRO A 94 -22.00 -7.26 23.34
C PRO A 94 -21.67 -7.57 21.88
N THR A 95 -20.38 -7.62 21.58
CA THR A 95 -19.92 -8.31 20.38
C THR A 95 -20.34 -9.79 20.49
N PRO A 96 -20.89 -10.42 19.44
CA PRO A 96 -21.19 -11.84 19.46
C PRO A 96 -19.89 -12.62 19.28
N HIS A 97 -18.97 -12.50 20.25
CA HIS A 97 -17.89 -13.46 20.43
C HIS A 97 -18.51 -14.71 21.04
N SER A 98 -19.08 -15.54 20.16
CA SER A 98 -19.49 -16.91 20.45
C SER A 98 -18.25 -17.76 20.76
N ASN A 99 -17.66 -17.52 21.93
CA ASN A 99 -16.75 -18.45 22.60
C ASN A 99 -17.54 -19.29 23.62
N TYR A 100 -18.82 -19.55 23.35
CA TYR A 100 -19.65 -20.45 24.15
C TYR A 100 -19.23 -21.88 23.83
N THR A 101 -18.19 -22.33 24.53
CA THR A 101 -17.85 -23.74 24.61
C THR A 101 -19.09 -24.46 25.13
N LYS A 102 -19.62 -25.41 24.34
CA LYS A 102 -20.82 -26.18 24.69
C LYS A 102 -20.71 -26.65 26.15
N PRO A 103 -21.70 -26.33 27.01
CA PRO A 103 -21.67 -26.78 28.40
C PRO A 103 -21.51 -28.30 28.43
N LYS A 104 -20.50 -28.80 29.14
CA LYS A 104 -20.30 -30.24 29.36
C LYS A 104 -21.25 -30.76 30.45
N LEU A 105 -22.48 -30.25 30.47
CA LEU A 105 -23.50 -30.64 31.42
C LEU A 105 -24.32 -31.78 30.80
N PRO A 106 -24.60 -32.86 31.54
CA PRO A 106 -25.52 -33.90 31.08
C PRO A 106 -26.89 -33.30 30.75
N PRO A 107 -27.58 -33.75 29.68
CA PRO A 107 -28.93 -33.28 29.38
C PRO A 107 -29.90 -33.62 30.52
N ILE A 108 -30.91 -32.76 30.73
CA ILE A 108 -31.98 -33.03 31.70
C ILE A 108 -32.76 -34.26 31.21
N THR A 109 -32.66 -35.36 31.94
CA THR A 109 -33.38 -36.61 31.66
C THR A 109 -34.51 -36.85 32.65
N GLU A 110 -34.49 -36.21 33.81
CA GLU A 110 -35.47 -36.42 34.88
C GLU A 110 -35.95 -35.08 35.47
N PHE A 111 -37.25 -34.81 35.35
CA PHE A 111 -37.89 -33.57 35.83
C PHE A 111 -38.04 -33.50 37.36
N SER A 112 -37.64 -34.55 38.08
CA SER A 112 -37.78 -34.65 39.54
C SER A 112 -36.76 -33.78 40.31
N GLN A 113 -35.72 -33.27 39.64
CA GLN A 113 -34.64 -32.48 40.26
C GLN A 113 -34.26 -31.22 39.47
N VAL A 114 -35.25 -30.57 38.84
CA VAL A 114 -35.02 -29.38 38.00
C VAL A 114 -34.33 -28.26 38.78
N ASP A 115 -34.70 -28.03 40.04
CA ASP A 115 -34.10 -26.97 40.87
C ASP A 115 -32.59 -27.19 41.09
N LEU A 116 -32.19 -28.42 41.43
CA LEU A 116 -30.77 -28.78 41.59
C LEU A 116 -30.00 -28.70 40.25
N TYR A 117 -30.68 -28.99 39.14
CA TYR A 117 -30.07 -28.89 37.82
C TYR A 117 -29.81 -27.43 37.44
N LEU A 118 -30.77 -26.54 37.68
CA LEU A 118 -30.63 -25.10 37.43
C LEU A 118 -29.52 -24.49 38.29
N GLU A 119 -29.43 -24.88 39.57
CA GLU A 119 -28.34 -24.43 40.44
C GLU A 119 -26.95 -24.84 39.91
N ARG A 120 -26.81 -26.08 39.41
CA ARG A 120 -25.57 -26.56 38.78
C ARG A 120 -25.25 -25.79 37.50
N PHE A 121 -26.25 -25.53 36.67
CA PHE A 121 -26.10 -24.72 35.46
C PHE A 121 -25.61 -23.31 35.78
N GLU A 122 -26.22 -22.64 36.76
CA GLU A 122 -25.80 -21.31 37.18
C GLU A 122 -24.38 -21.29 37.73
N ASN A 123 -24.01 -22.27 38.57
CA ASN A 123 -22.65 -22.38 39.10
C ASN A 123 -21.63 -22.60 37.97
N TYR A 124 -21.98 -23.39 36.96
CA TYR A 124 -21.16 -23.60 35.77
C TYR A 124 -21.04 -22.32 34.93
N ALA A 125 -22.16 -21.63 34.68
CA ALA A 125 -22.20 -20.38 33.92
C ALA A 125 -21.39 -19.27 34.61
N LYS A 126 -21.47 -19.18 35.95
CA LYS A 126 -20.63 -18.28 36.77
C LYS A 126 -19.14 -18.63 36.64
N SER A 127 -18.77 -19.91 36.71
CA SER A 127 -17.38 -20.35 36.53
C SER A 127 -16.85 -20.05 35.12
N MET A 128 -17.71 -20.10 34.10
CA MET A 128 -17.37 -19.80 32.71
C MET A 128 -17.52 -18.31 32.36
N LYS A 129 -17.90 -17.46 33.32
CA LYS A 129 -18.11 -16.01 33.17
C LYS A 129 -19.12 -15.67 32.05
N TRP A 130 -20.16 -16.46 31.90
CA TRP A 130 -21.25 -16.16 30.97
C TRP A 130 -22.07 -14.97 31.45
N GLN A 131 -22.58 -14.18 30.52
CA GLN A 131 -23.47 -13.06 30.84
C GLN A 131 -24.89 -13.57 31.16
N PRO A 132 -25.59 -13.03 32.17
CA PRO A 132 -26.95 -13.46 32.52
C PRO A 132 -27.95 -13.39 31.35
N ALA A 133 -27.76 -12.42 30.45
CA ALA A 133 -28.57 -12.28 29.23
C ALA A 133 -28.51 -13.51 28.31
N ASP A 134 -27.41 -14.26 28.35
CA ASP A 134 -27.18 -15.43 27.50
C ASP A 134 -27.57 -16.76 28.17
N TYR A 135 -28.02 -16.74 29.43
CA TYR A 135 -28.34 -17.96 30.19
C TYR A 135 -29.49 -18.72 29.55
N ALA A 136 -30.54 -18.00 29.12
CA ALA A 136 -31.70 -18.60 28.46
C ALA A 136 -31.31 -19.33 27.16
N SER A 137 -30.49 -18.69 26.31
CA SER A 137 -29.99 -19.27 25.07
C SER A 137 -29.10 -20.49 25.30
N CYS A 138 -28.24 -20.44 26.32
CA CYS A 138 -27.37 -21.56 26.67
C CYS A 138 -28.16 -22.72 27.29
N LEU A 139 -29.17 -22.43 28.10
CA LEU A 139 -30.03 -23.43 28.73
C LEU A 139 -30.90 -24.14 27.69
N ALA A 140 -31.43 -23.42 26.70
CA ALA A 140 -32.22 -24.01 25.60
C ALA A 140 -31.49 -25.14 24.88
N ASN A 141 -30.17 -25.05 24.73
CA ASN A 141 -29.33 -26.08 24.10
C ASN A 141 -29.18 -27.36 24.96
N LEU A 142 -29.47 -27.29 26.25
CA LEU A 142 -29.37 -28.39 27.21
C LEU A 142 -30.71 -29.09 27.46
N LEU A 143 -31.82 -28.44 27.07
CA LEU A 143 -33.16 -29.00 27.18
C LEU A 143 -33.43 -29.94 26.01
N GLN A 144 -34.12 -31.05 26.27
CA GLN A 144 -34.53 -32.03 25.27
C GLN A 144 -35.99 -32.42 25.47
N GLY A 145 -36.65 -32.87 24.39
CA GLY A 145 -38.02 -33.39 24.44
C GLY A 145 -39.06 -32.34 24.88
N GLU A 146 -39.93 -32.72 25.82
CA GLU A 146 -41.03 -31.88 26.32
C GLU A 146 -40.54 -30.58 26.97
N ALA A 147 -39.37 -30.61 27.63
CA ALA A 147 -38.79 -29.42 28.27
C ALA A 147 -38.48 -28.31 27.26
N LEU A 148 -37.93 -28.70 26.11
CA LEU A 148 -37.62 -27.77 25.02
C LEU A 148 -38.90 -27.22 24.39
N SER A 149 -39.93 -28.06 24.23
CA SER A 149 -41.23 -27.64 23.70
C SER A 149 -41.89 -26.59 24.60
N VAL A 150 -41.86 -26.78 25.93
CA VAL A 150 -42.39 -25.80 26.89
C VAL A 150 -41.57 -24.52 26.85
N PHE A 151 -40.24 -24.60 26.86
CA PHE A 151 -39.36 -23.43 26.80
C PHE A 151 -39.62 -22.57 25.54
N LEU A 152 -39.78 -23.20 24.37
CA LEU A 152 -40.09 -22.48 23.14
C LEU A 152 -41.51 -21.89 23.14
N SER A 153 -42.46 -22.53 23.82
CA SER A 153 -43.84 -22.03 23.96
C SER A 153 -43.94 -20.79 24.87
N LEU A 154 -42.96 -20.60 25.76
CA LEU A 154 -42.95 -19.49 26.70
C LEU A 154 -42.49 -18.17 26.06
N GLY A 155 -41.91 -18.20 24.85
CA GLY A 155 -41.47 -17.02 24.11
C GLY A 155 -40.39 -16.20 24.85
N PRO A 156 -39.80 -15.18 24.19
CA PRO A 156 -38.87 -14.25 24.83
C PRO A 156 -39.59 -13.30 25.81
#